data_AF-A0A935Z5S6-F1
#
_entry.id   AF-A0A935Z5S6-F1
#
_cell.length_a   1.000
_cell.length_b   1.000
_cell.length_c   1.000
_cell.angle_alpha   90.00
_cell.angle_beta   90.00
_cell.angle_gamma   90.00
#
_symmetry.space_group_name_H-M   'P 1'
#
loop_
_entity.id
_entity.type
_entity.pdbx_description
1 polymer ?
#
loop_
_entity_poly.entity_id
_entity_poly.type
_entity_poly.pdbx_seq_one_letter_code
_entity_poly.pdbx_strand_id
1 'polypeptide(L)'
;MESPASEGTKGLSRDDVERLWAAYRKGDVVRCPKDDRNLALSIDGSGKSYRLVCTHCGQASPWFSASQDGVTFRAIDACEVAERSPGRE
;
A
#
# COMPACT_ATOMS: atom_id res chain seq x y z
N MET A 1 -22.32 0.46 -22.72
CA MET A 1 -20.88 0.30 -22.45
C MET A 1 -20.69 0.62 -20.98
N GLU A 2 -20.65 -0.44 -20.18
CA GLU A 2 -20.54 -0.37 -18.73
C GLU A 2 -19.11 0.03 -18.38
N SER A 3 -18.93 1.24 -17.87
CA SER A 3 -17.72 1.59 -17.13
C SER A 3 -17.86 0.98 -15.74
N PRO A 4 -17.00 0.04 -15.29
CA PRO A 4 -16.85 -0.22 -13.87
C PRO A 4 -16.10 0.98 -13.28
N ALA A 5 -16.84 2.07 -13.05
CA ALA A 5 -16.39 3.18 -12.25
C ALA A 5 -16.14 2.66 -10.84
N SER A 6 -14.86 2.51 -10.51
CA SER A 6 -14.34 2.87 -9.19
C SER A 6 -15.12 2.30 -8.01
N GLU A 7 -15.29 0.97 -7.96
CA GLU A 7 -15.58 0.33 -6.68
C GLU A 7 -14.32 0.47 -5.83
N GLY A 8 -14.38 1.41 -4.88
CA GLY A 8 -13.25 2.05 -4.26
C GLY A 8 -12.08 1.12 -3.97
N THR A 9 -10.92 1.48 -4.53
CA THR A 9 -9.60 1.03 -4.07
C THR A 9 -9.41 1.53 -2.65
N LYS A 10 -10.14 0.94 -1.70
CA LYS A 10 -9.96 1.12 -0.27
C LYS A 10 -8.63 0.44 0.02
N GLY A 11 -7.54 1.19 -0.16
CA GLY A 11 -6.21 0.76 0.21
C GLY A 11 -6.22 0.30 1.67
N LEU A 12 -5.26 -0.54 2.04
CA LEU A 12 -5.12 -0.98 3.42
C LEU A 12 -5.12 0.25 4.35
N SER A 13 -6.03 0.26 5.33
CA SER A 13 -6.15 1.38 6.26
C SER A 13 -4.89 1.48 7.12
N ARG A 14 -4.57 2.68 7.63
CA ARG A 14 -3.36 2.87 8.46
C ARG A 14 -3.26 1.87 9.61
N ASP A 15 -4.38 1.67 10.32
CA ASP A 15 -4.48 0.71 11.43
C ASP A 15 -4.19 -0.74 11.01
N ASP A 16 -4.66 -1.15 9.81
CA ASP A 16 -4.33 -2.48 9.28
C ASP A 16 -2.86 -2.60 8.91
N VAL A 17 -2.27 -1.55 8.31
CA VAL A 17 -0.85 -1.54 7.96
C VAL A 17 0.03 -1.56 9.21
N GLU A 18 -0.34 -0.84 10.27
CA GLU A 18 0.35 -0.89 11.58
C GLU A 18 0.35 -2.30 12.16
N ARG A 19 -0.82 -2.95 12.20
CA ARG A 19 -0.97 -4.33 12.69
C ARG A 19 -0.17 -5.32 11.84
N LEU A 20 -0.31 -5.24 10.52
CA LEU A 20 0.39 -6.12 9.59
C LEU A 20 1.91 -5.92 9.68
N TRP A 21 2.38 -4.68 9.72
CA TRP A 21 3.80 -4.39 9.87
C TRP A 21 4.36 -4.91 11.19
N ALA A 22 3.63 -4.77 12.29
CA ALA A 22 4.02 -5.32 13.58
C ALA A 22 4.13 -6.85 13.55
N ALA A 23 3.19 -7.54 12.87
CA ALA A 23 3.22 -8.98 12.67
C ALA A 23 4.43 -9.40 11.82
N TYR A 24 4.66 -8.71 10.70
CA TYR A 24 5.83 -8.94 9.84
C TYR A 24 7.15 -8.78 10.60
N ARG A 25 7.29 -7.75 11.44
CA ARG A 25 8.50 -7.54 12.27
C ARG A 25 8.71 -8.63 13.32
N LYS A 26 7.65 -9.34 13.74
CA LYS A 26 7.75 -10.50 14.64
C LYS A 26 8.15 -11.78 13.89
N GLY A 27 8.27 -11.74 12.56
CA GLY A 27 8.50 -12.91 11.72
C GLY A 27 7.23 -13.69 11.38
N ASP A 28 6.06 -13.10 11.61
CA ASP A 28 4.78 -13.73 11.30
C ASP A 28 4.39 -13.53 9.82
N VAL A 29 3.51 -14.40 9.32
CA VAL A 29 3.05 -14.35 7.93
C VAL A 29 1.91 -13.37 7.82
N VAL A 30 2.18 -12.22 7.19
CA VAL A 30 1.16 -11.20 6.93
C VAL A 30 0.21 -11.61 5.81
N ARG A 31 -1.08 -11.66 6.14
CA ARG A 31 -2.16 -12.00 5.21
C ARG A 31 -3.02 -10.81 4.86
N CYS A 32 -3.54 -10.80 3.64
CA CYS A 32 -4.45 -9.79 3.16
C CYS A 32 -5.81 -9.97 3.86
N PRO A 33 -6.37 -8.94 4.51
CA PRO A 33 -7.64 -9.06 5.22
C PRO A 33 -8.84 -9.33 4.30
N LYS A 34 -8.70 -9.11 2.99
CA LYS A 34 -9.77 -9.34 2.00
C LYS A 34 -9.85 -10.78 1.50
N ASP A 35 -8.71 -11.46 1.34
CA ASP A 35 -8.62 -12.75 0.64
C ASP A 35 -7.80 -13.81 1.40
N ASP A 36 -7.28 -13.47 2.59
CA ASP A 36 -6.41 -14.29 3.44
C ASP A 36 -5.09 -14.76 2.76
N ARG A 37 -4.74 -14.17 1.61
CA ARG A 37 -3.50 -14.50 0.87
C ARG A 37 -2.29 -13.75 1.41
N ASN A 38 -1.10 -14.29 1.13
CA ASN A 38 0.16 -13.68 1.52
C ASN A 38 0.32 -12.26 0.92
N LEU A 39 0.72 -11.31 1.76
CA LEU A 39 1.13 -9.98 1.31
C LEU A 39 2.62 -9.99 0.99
N ALA A 40 2.99 -9.36 -0.13
CA ALA A 40 4.35 -9.05 -0.47
C ALA A 40 4.75 -7.67 0.09
N LEU A 41 5.99 -7.53 0.52
CA LEU A 41 6.57 -6.27 0.95
C LEU A 41 7.36 -5.66 -0.21
N SER A 42 6.94 -4.48 -0.67
CA SER A 42 7.70 -3.66 -1.60
C SER A 42 8.54 -2.64 -0.83
N ILE A 43 9.80 -2.49 -1.22
CA ILE A 43 10.78 -1.62 -0.56
C ILE A 43 11.32 -0.63 -1.59
N ASP A 44 11.22 0.65 -1.28
CA ASP A 44 11.92 1.71 -1.99
C ASP A 44 13.20 2.06 -1.22
N GLY A 45 14.33 1.63 -1.78
CA GLY A 45 15.66 1.79 -1.17
C GLY A 45 16.15 3.24 -1.15
N SER A 46 15.70 4.07 -2.10
CA SER A 46 16.11 5.47 -2.21
C SER A 46 15.43 6.36 -1.15
N GLY A 47 14.13 6.13 -0.90
CA GLY A 47 13.30 6.90 0.02
C GLY A 47 13.06 6.22 1.37
N LYS A 48 13.72 5.09 1.66
CA LYS A 48 13.55 4.31 2.91
C LYS A 48 12.07 4.09 3.24
N SER A 49 11.31 3.73 2.22
CA SER A 49 9.85 3.61 2.29
C SER A 49 9.43 2.19 1.94
N TYR A 50 8.36 1.74 2.57
CA TYR A 50 7.84 0.39 2.49
C TYR A 50 6.37 0.44 2.06
N ARG A 51 5.91 -0.62 1.41
CA ARG A 51 4.51 -0.77 0.99
C ARG A 51 4.12 -2.23 1.03
N LEU A 52 2.96 -2.53 1.59
CA LEU A 52 2.38 -3.87 1.58
C LEU A 52 1.47 -4.01 0.34
N VAL A 53 1.66 -5.09 -0.42
CA VAL A 53 0.94 -5.34 -1.67
C VAL A 53 0.44 -6.78 -1.67
N CYS A 54 -0.86 -6.97 -1.90
CA CYS A 54 -1.43 -8.30 -2.11
C CYS A 54 -1.18 -8.74 -3.55
N THR A 55 -0.50 -9.87 -3.72
CA THR A 55 -0.19 -10.44 -5.03
C THR A 55 -1.40 -11.08 -5.72
N HIS A 56 -2.51 -11.26 -4.99
CA HIS A 56 -3.73 -11.87 -5.52
C HIS A 56 -4.79 -10.82 -5.87
N CYS A 57 -5.23 -10.01 -4.91
CA CYS A 57 -6.30 -9.03 -5.13
C CYS A 57 -5.83 -7.66 -5.62
N GLY A 58 -4.51 -7.42 -5.67
CA GLY A 58 -3.92 -6.16 -6.12
C GLY A 58 -4.08 -4.99 -5.13
N GLN A 59 -4.67 -5.20 -3.95
CA GLN A 59 -4.71 -4.17 -2.92
C GLN A 59 -3.32 -3.85 -2.42
N ALA A 60 -3.07 -2.56 -2.21
CA ALA A 60 -1.81 -2.11 -1.68
C ALA A 60 -2.02 -0.98 -0.67
N SER A 61 -1.17 -0.95 0.34
CA SER A 61 -1.12 0.15 1.29
C SER A 61 -0.58 1.41 0.61
N PRO A 62 -0.78 2.60 1.20
CA PRO A 62 0.11 3.73 0.92
C PRO A 62 1.56 3.40 1.30
N TRP A 63 2.51 4.17 0.76
CA TRP A 63 3.90 4.10 1.18
C TRP A 63 4.04 4.61 2.61
N PHE A 64 4.78 3.88 3.43
CA PHE A 64 5.05 4.23 4.81
C PHE A 64 6.54 4.05 5.12
N SER A 65 7.06 4.92 5.98
CA SER A 65 8.39 4.74 6.56
C SER A 65 8.25 3.93 7.84
N ALA A 66 9.05 2.88 8.00
CA ALA A 66 9.11 2.13 9.24
C ALA A 66 10.16 2.76 10.16
N SER A 67 9.72 3.17 11.35
CA SER A 67 10.56 3.70 12.43
C SER A 67 10.55 2.72 13.61
N GLN A 68 11.45 2.91 14.58
CA GLN A 68 11.46 2.06 15.79
C GLN A 68 10.11 2.12 16.54
N ASP A 69 9.48 3.30 16.53
CA ASP A 69 8.23 3.60 17.22
C ASP A 69 6.96 3.10 16.49
N GLY A 70 7.05 2.79 15.20
CA GLY A 70 5.87 2.40 14.41
C GLY A 70 6.01 2.68 12.92
N VAL A 71 4.88 2.85 12.23
CA VAL A 71 4.87 3.23 10.81
C VAL A 71 4.41 4.68 10.64
N THR A 72 5.20 5.45 9.93
CA THR A 72 4.89 6.84 9.59
C THR A 72 4.47 6.88 8.13
N PHE A 73 3.21 7.17 7.88
CA PHE A 73 2.72 7.38 6.53
C PHE A 73 3.02 8.81 6.12
N ARG A 74 3.78 8.98 5.05
CA ARG A 74 3.84 10.29 4.39
C ARG A 74 2.47 10.54 3.80
N ALA A 75 1.88 11.69 4.13
CA ALA A 75 0.73 12.20 3.40
C ALA A 75 1.22 12.54 2.00
N ILE A 76 1.25 11.55 1.12
CA ILE A 76 1.02 11.81 -0.28
C ILE A 76 -0.48 12.01 -0.32
N ASP A 77 -0.87 13.28 -0.27
CA ASP A 77 -2.15 13.70 -0.81
C ASP A 77 -2.38 12.90 -2.09
N ALA A 78 -3.47 12.14 -2.15
CA ALA A 78 -3.75 11.23 -3.25
C ALA A 78 -4.06 11.99 -4.56
N CYS A 79 -3.54 13.20 -4.73
CA CYS A 79 -3.77 14.10 -5.85
C CYS A 79 -2.48 14.52 -6.58
N GLU A 80 -1.34 13.82 -6.43
CA GLU A 80 -0.15 14.08 -7.28
C GLU A 80 0.25 12.87 -8.15
N VAL A 81 -0.74 12.21 -8.77
CA VAL A 81 -0.49 11.37 -9.95
C VAL A 81 -1.64 11.41 -10.97
N ALA A 82 -2.34 12.54 -11.07
CA ALA A 82 -3.28 12.80 -12.17
C ALA A 82 -2.68 13.65 -13.31
N GLU A 83 -1.37 13.93 -13.27
CA GLU A 83 -0.71 14.79 -14.27
C GLU A 83 0.49 14.10 -14.93
N ARG A 84 0.23 13.04 -15.70
CA ARG A 84 1.13 12.72 -16.82
C ARG A 84 0.36 12.10 -17.98
N SER A 85 -0.53 12.89 -18.57
CA SER A 85 -0.86 12.68 -19.98
C SER A 85 0.33 13.17 -20.81
N PRO A 86 0.93 12.32 -21.67
CA PRO A 86 2.04 12.73 -22.51
C PRO A 86 1.54 13.77 -23.52
N GLY A 87 2.25 14.90 -23.61
CA GLY A 87 2.12 15.75 -24.77
C GLY A 87 2.55 14.97 -26.02
N ARG A 88 1.69 14.96 -27.04
CA ARG A 88 2.14 14.83 -28.42
C ARG A 88 1.11 15.40 -29.41
N GLU A 89 1.55 16.49 -30.03
CA GLU A 89 1.25 17.08 -31.35
C GLU A 89 -0.17 17.03 -31.94
#